data_AF-A0A843TMP2-F1
#
_entry.id   AF-A0A843TMP2-F1
#
_cell.length_a   1.000
_cell.length_b   1.000
_cell.length_c   1.000
_cell.angle_alpha   90.00
_cell.angle_beta   90.00
_cell.angle_gamma   90.00
#
_symmetry.space_group_name_H-M   'P 1'
#
loop_
_entity.id
_entity.type
_entity.pdbx_description
1 polymer ?
#
loop_
_entity_poly.entity_id
_entity_poly.type
_entity_poly.pdbx_seq_one_letter_code
_entity_poly.pdbx_strand_id
1 'polypeptide(L)'
;HSFVGCYPFHCARGENVLVLVLSLYLDELFHEETPGYLELAKEMMVEADEATMDNENTLNKMNLFLENACKSSCEGIIVKCLDVNAGYAASKRSDAWLKVKRDYVDGFGDSLDLVPIGAWYGNGRKAGWYSPFLMACYNASTEEYQSVCRVMSGFSDSFYTEVRCI
;
A
#
# COMPACT_ATOMS: atom_id res chain seq x y z
N HIS A 1 -2.39 -13.28 25.09
CA HIS A 1 -1.45 -12.14 25.21
C HIS A 1 -1.19 -11.74 23.78
N SER A 2 -1.96 -10.80 23.24
CA SER A 2 -1.98 -10.51 21.81
C SER A 2 -0.87 -9.58 21.38
N PHE A 3 0.16 -10.16 20.77
CA PHE A 3 1.27 -9.42 20.21
C PHE A 3 0.95 -9.02 18.77
N VAL A 4 1.33 -7.79 18.42
CA VAL A 4 1.23 -7.27 17.07
C VAL A 4 2.62 -6.90 16.57
N GLY A 5 3.06 -7.54 15.48
CA GLY A 5 4.34 -7.26 14.83
C GLY A 5 4.17 -6.26 13.68
N CYS A 6 4.99 -5.21 13.65
CA CYS A 6 5.05 -4.23 12.56
C CYS A 6 6.36 -4.34 11.79
N TYR A 7 6.29 -4.41 10.44
CA TYR A 7 7.46 -4.57 9.57
C TYR A 7 7.41 -3.65 8.36
N PRO A 8 8.52 -2.99 7.96
CA PRO A 8 8.56 -2.23 6.73
C PRO A 8 8.43 -3.14 5.49
N PHE A 9 7.81 -2.65 4.40
CA PHE A 9 7.75 -3.37 3.14
C PHE A 9 8.00 -2.49 1.92
N HIS A 10 8.52 -3.10 0.84
CA HIS A 10 8.68 -2.48 -0.47
C HIS A 10 7.95 -3.32 -1.52
N CYS A 11 7.00 -2.74 -2.26
CA CYS A 11 6.33 -3.43 -3.37
C CYS A 11 7.17 -3.28 -4.64
N ALA A 12 8.07 -4.23 -4.89
CA ALA A 12 8.68 -4.36 -6.21
C ALA A 12 7.67 -4.98 -7.19
N ARG A 13 7.14 -4.16 -8.12
CA ARG A 13 6.47 -4.57 -9.38
C ARG A 13 5.51 -5.78 -9.30
N GLY A 14 4.52 -5.73 -8.42
CA GLY A 14 3.36 -6.63 -8.49
C GLY A 14 3.61 -8.05 -8.00
N GLU A 15 4.80 -8.35 -7.48
CA GLU A 15 5.03 -9.55 -6.70
C GLU A 15 5.00 -9.15 -5.22
N ASN A 16 4.11 -9.78 -4.45
CA ASN A 16 4.18 -9.69 -3.00
C ASN A 16 5.51 -10.32 -2.59
N VAL A 17 6.54 -9.51 -2.35
CA VAL A 17 7.81 -9.97 -1.79
C VAL A 17 7.53 -10.41 -0.34
N LEU A 18 7.08 -11.66 -0.20
CA LEU A 18 6.90 -12.38 1.07
C LEU A 18 8.29 -12.81 1.58
N VAL A 19 9.14 -11.86 1.97
CA VAL A 19 10.44 -12.20 2.59
C VAL A 19 10.30 -12.48 4.10
N LEU A 20 9.14 -12.23 4.72
CA LEU A 20 9.00 -12.22 6.18
C LEU A 20 8.23 -13.41 6.80
N VAL A 21 8.16 -14.58 6.15
CA VAL A 21 7.66 -15.82 6.80
C VAL A 21 8.72 -16.91 6.88
N LEU A 22 9.82 -16.75 6.16
CA LEU A 22 10.89 -17.74 6.14
C LEU A 22 11.94 -17.52 7.24
N SER A 23 11.72 -16.63 8.20
CA SER A 23 12.69 -16.33 9.28
C SER A 23 12.99 -17.53 10.19
N LEU A 24 12.09 -18.53 10.30
CA LEU A 24 12.36 -19.74 11.10
C LEU A 24 13.01 -20.87 10.28
N TYR A 25 13.02 -20.79 8.94
CA TYR A 25 13.55 -21.84 8.07
C TYR A 25 14.81 -21.40 7.29
N LEU A 26 15.09 -20.10 7.20
CA LEU A 26 16.24 -19.56 6.47
C LEU A 26 17.54 -19.62 7.26
N ASP A 27 17.48 -19.56 8.59
CA ASP A 27 18.67 -19.62 9.44
C ASP A 27 19.41 -20.97 9.29
N GLU A 28 18.67 -22.06 9.04
CA GLU A 28 19.26 -23.37 8.74
C GLU A 28 19.81 -23.48 7.31
N LEU A 29 19.37 -22.63 6.38
CA LEU A 29 19.66 -22.78 4.95
C LEU A 29 20.82 -21.90 4.45
N PHE A 30 21.12 -20.81 5.17
CA PHE A 30 22.18 -19.87 4.83
C PHE A 30 23.32 -19.94 5.84
N HIS A 31 23.97 -21.10 5.89
CA HIS A 31 25.27 -21.29 6.53
C HIS A 31 26.38 -20.63 5.69
N GLU A 32 26.31 -19.32 5.45
CA GLU A 32 27.46 -18.48 5.06
C GLU A 32 27.00 -17.03 5.01
N GLU A 33 27.47 -16.23 5.98
CA GLU A 33 27.39 -14.78 5.96
C GLU A 33 28.17 -14.25 4.75
N THR A 34 27.52 -14.08 3.60
CA THR A 34 28.05 -13.20 2.56
C THR A 34 27.73 -11.77 2.96
N PRO A 35 28.73 -10.92 3.23
CA PRO A 35 28.49 -9.55 3.65
C PRO A 35 27.92 -8.76 2.47
N GLY A 36 26.66 -8.32 2.56
CA GLY A 36 26.20 -7.20 1.73
C GLY A 36 24.78 -7.20 1.16
N TYR A 37 23.80 -8.02 1.59
CA TYR A 37 22.47 -7.89 0.94
C TYR A 37 21.20 -8.11 1.76
N LEU A 38 21.26 -8.54 3.02
CA LEU A 38 20.04 -8.76 3.83
C LEU A 38 20.16 -8.07 5.17
N GLU A 39 19.72 -6.82 5.26
CA GLU A 39 19.35 -6.26 6.56
C GLU A 39 18.00 -6.86 6.96
N LEU A 40 17.96 -7.54 8.11
CA LEU A 40 16.72 -8.03 8.69
C LEU A 40 15.75 -6.86 8.85
N ALA A 41 14.49 -7.06 8.45
CA ALA A 41 13.48 -6.02 8.60
C ALA A 41 13.34 -5.67 10.09
N LYS A 42 13.42 -4.38 10.41
CA LYS A 42 13.17 -3.91 11.77
C LYS A 42 11.77 -4.35 12.18
N GLU A 43 11.68 -4.92 13.37
CA GLU A 43 10.41 -5.34 13.96
C GLU A 43 10.10 -4.45 15.16
N MET A 44 8.83 -4.12 15.31
CA MET A 44 8.29 -3.54 16.52
C MET A 44 7.14 -4.42 17.01
N MET A 45 7.24 -4.88 18.26
CA MET A 45 6.17 -5.62 18.93
C MET A 45 5.36 -4.66 19.81
N VAL A 46 4.04 -4.78 19.73
CA VAL A 46 3.10 -4.11 20.61
C VAL A 46 2.32 -5.18 21.36
N GLU A 47 2.33 -5.08 22.69
CA GLU A 47 1.62 -5.98 23.59
C GLU A 47 0.11 -5.71 23.59
N ALA A 48 -0.67 -6.72 23.97
CA ALA A 48 -2.14 -6.67 23.95
C ALA A 48 -2.73 -5.59 24.86
N ASP A 49 -2.07 -5.35 25.99
CA ASP A 49 -2.45 -4.34 26.98
C ASP A 49 -2.13 -2.92 26.52
N GLU A 50 -1.15 -2.76 25.62
CA GLU A 50 -0.80 -1.47 24.99
C GLU A 50 -1.58 -1.18 23.71
N ALA A 51 -2.21 -2.20 23.10
CA ALA A 51 -2.94 -2.15 21.83
C ALA A 51 -4.38 -1.62 21.96
N THR A 52 -4.59 -0.57 22.77
CA THR A 52 -5.88 0.13 22.91
C THR A 52 -5.89 1.43 22.11
N MET A 53 -7.03 1.79 21.51
CA MET A 53 -7.18 3.02 20.72
C MET A 53 -6.82 4.30 21.49
N ASP A 54 -6.96 4.30 22.81
CA ASP A 54 -6.73 5.46 23.68
C ASP A 54 -5.26 5.63 24.11
N ASN A 55 -4.37 4.70 23.72
CA ASN A 55 -2.97 4.76 24.08
C ASN A 55 -2.16 5.58 23.06
N GLU A 56 -2.11 6.89 23.28
CA GLU A 56 -1.36 7.84 22.44
C GLU A 56 0.11 7.46 22.29
N ASN A 57 0.72 6.84 23.31
CA ASN A 57 2.13 6.44 23.24
C ASN A 57 2.36 5.36 22.19
N THR A 58 1.48 4.35 22.13
CA THR A 58 1.55 3.28 21.12
C THR A 58 1.31 3.83 19.73
N LEU A 59 0.33 4.72 19.58
CA LEU A 59 0.04 5.38 18.31
C LEU A 59 1.24 6.21 17.81
N ASN A 60 1.87 6.98 18.70
CA ASN A 60 3.07 7.76 18.39
C ASN A 60 4.26 6.87 17.99
N LYS A 61 4.47 5.75 18.69
CA LYS A 61 5.49 4.75 18.33
C LYS A 61 5.23 4.18 16.92
N MET A 62 4.00 3.80 16.61
CA MET A 62 3.59 3.28 15.29
C MET A 62 3.78 4.30 14.18
N ASN A 63 3.38 5.56 14.41
CA ASN A 63 3.56 6.63 13.43
C ASN A 63 5.05 6.92 13.19
N LEU A 64 5.86 6.99 14.25
CA LEU A 64 7.32 7.17 14.12
C LEU A 64 7.96 6.00 13.36
N PHE A 65 7.50 4.77 13.59
CA PHE A 65 7.96 3.59 12.88
C PHE A 65 7.60 3.65 11.38
N LEU A 66 6.36 4.06 11.05
CA LEU A 66 5.93 4.29 9.67
C LEU A 66 6.76 5.38 8.98
N GLU A 67 6.99 6.52 9.65
CA GLU A 67 7.83 7.59 9.10
C GLU A 67 9.26 7.14 8.83
N ASN A 68 9.85 6.37 9.74
CA ASN A 68 11.20 5.84 9.58
C ASN A 68 11.27 4.85 8.42
N ALA A 69 10.25 4.00 8.25
CA ALA A 69 10.13 3.11 7.10
C ALA A 69 10.03 3.90 5.78
N CYS A 70 9.23 4.96 5.75
CA CYS A 70 9.12 5.83 4.57
C CYS A 70 10.42 6.58 4.27
N LYS A 71 11.15 7.05 5.30
CA LYS A 71 12.49 7.66 5.16
C LYS A 71 13.52 6.67 4.60
N SER A 72 13.37 5.37 4.88
CA SER A 72 14.19 4.31 4.30
C SER A 72 13.69 3.81 2.93
N SER A 73 12.89 4.60 2.21
CA SER A 73 12.34 4.25 0.89
C SER A 73 11.43 3.01 0.88
N CYS A 74 10.83 2.66 2.02
CA CYS A 74 9.77 1.66 2.10
C CYS A 74 8.41 2.31 1.82
N GLU A 75 7.48 1.54 1.26
CA GLU A 75 6.13 2.03 0.89
C GLU A 75 5.23 2.20 2.13
N GLY A 76 5.51 1.42 3.17
CA GLY A 76 4.79 1.48 4.43
C GLY A 76 5.17 0.33 5.34
N ILE A 77 4.25 -0.01 6.25
CA ILE A 77 4.41 -1.08 7.26
C ILE A 77 3.33 -2.15 7.11
N ILE A 78 3.65 -3.38 7.47
CA ILE A 78 2.73 -4.51 7.60
C ILE A 78 2.53 -4.77 9.07
N VAL A 79 1.27 -4.79 9.50
CA VAL A 79 0.84 -5.09 10.85
C VAL A 79 0.31 -6.53 10.87
N LYS A 80 0.89 -7.39 11.72
CA LYS A 80 0.53 -8.80 11.85
C LYS A 80 0.10 -9.13 13.28
N CYS A 81 -1.03 -9.79 13.43
CA CYS A 81 -1.42 -10.38 14.73
C CYS A 81 -0.68 -11.72 14.91
N LEU A 82 -0.07 -11.92 16.09
CA LEU A 82 0.76 -13.10 16.39
C LEU A 82 0.06 -14.19 17.21
N ASP A 83 -1.19 -13.96 17.64
CA ASP A 83 -1.91 -14.84 18.59
C ASP A 83 -2.74 -15.96 17.94
N VAL A 84 -4.00 -15.66 17.60
CA VAL A 84 -5.02 -16.66 17.25
C VAL A 84 -5.31 -16.55 15.75
N ASN A 85 -5.05 -17.62 15.00
CA ASN A 85 -5.12 -17.69 13.53
C ASN A 85 -4.03 -16.93 12.75
N ALA A 86 -2.84 -16.74 13.35
CA ALA A 86 -1.68 -16.13 12.70
C ALA A 86 -1.01 -17.00 11.61
N GLY A 87 -1.45 -18.27 11.46
CA GLY A 87 -0.95 -19.18 10.44
C GLY A 87 -1.24 -18.68 9.02
N TYR A 88 -0.24 -18.76 8.14
CA TYR A 88 -0.40 -18.40 6.74
C TYR A 88 -1.38 -19.35 6.04
N ALA A 89 -2.57 -18.85 5.67
CA ALA A 89 -3.56 -19.58 4.91
C ALA A 89 -3.59 -19.04 3.47
N ALA A 90 -2.83 -19.67 2.57
CA ALA A 90 -2.64 -19.24 1.18
C ALA A 90 -3.94 -19.02 0.37
N SER A 91 -5.07 -19.59 0.81
CA SER A 91 -6.37 -19.48 0.16
C SER A 91 -7.36 -18.53 0.85
N LYS A 92 -6.99 -17.88 1.97
CA LYS A 92 -7.87 -16.98 2.71
C LYS A 92 -7.26 -15.58 2.80
N ARG A 93 -8.04 -14.59 2.35
CA ARG A 93 -7.77 -13.18 2.67
C ARG A 93 -8.20 -12.95 4.12
N SER A 94 -7.27 -13.12 5.04
CA SER A 94 -7.48 -12.89 6.47
C SER A 94 -7.06 -11.47 6.85
N ASP A 95 -7.81 -10.82 7.75
CA ASP A 95 -7.45 -9.52 8.33
C ASP A 95 -6.26 -9.60 9.31
N ALA A 96 -5.62 -10.76 9.42
CA ALA A 96 -4.43 -10.97 10.23
C ALA A 96 -3.19 -10.20 9.72
N TRP A 97 -3.23 -9.69 8.47
CA TRP A 97 -2.12 -9.01 7.81
C TRP A 97 -2.63 -7.70 7.19
N LEU A 98 -2.42 -6.59 7.88
CA LEU A 98 -2.85 -5.28 7.42
C LEU A 98 -1.66 -4.51 6.82
N LYS A 99 -1.81 -4.03 5.58
CA LYS A 99 -0.83 -3.16 4.94
C LYS A 99 -1.20 -1.71 5.22
N VAL A 100 -0.35 -0.99 5.94
CA VAL A 100 -0.48 0.44 6.19
C VAL A 100 0.51 1.17 5.29
N LYS A 101 -0.01 1.94 4.33
CA LYS A 101 0.79 2.75 3.42
C LYS A 101 0.72 4.21 3.83
N ARG A 102 1.76 4.96 3.45
CA ARG A 102 1.78 6.42 3.61
C ARG A 102 0.61 7.11 2.90
N ASP A 103 0.16 6.56 1.76
CA ASP A 103 -0.94 7.12 0.96
C ASP A 103 -2.30 7.11 1.68
N TYR A 104 -2.44 6.36 2.78
CA TYR A 104 -3.66 6.32 3.59
C TYR A 104 -3.69 7.39 4.69
N VAL A 105 -2.57 8.07 4.94
CA VAL A 105 -2.50 9.15 5.91
C VAL A 105 -2.81 10.46 5.19
N ASP A 106 -3.91 11.10 5.59
CA ASP A 106 -4.37 12.35 4.99
C ASP A 106 -3.26 13.41 4.94
N GLY A 107 -3.06 14.01 3.77
CA GLY A 107 -2.09 15.10 3.54
C GLY A 107 -0.68 14.65 3.15
N PHE A 108 -0.40 13.34 3.06
CA PHE A 108 0.93 12.83 2.72
C PHE A 108 1.07 12.17 1.33
N GLY A 109 -0.03 12.05 0.58
CA GLY A 109 -0.02 11.58 -0.80
C GLY A 109 0.17 12.73 -1.80
N ASP A 110 0.96 12.48 -2.84
CA ASP A 110 1.07 13.40 -3.99
C ASP A 110 -0.30 13.48 -4.69
N SER A 111 -0.99 14.60 -4.55
CA SER A 111 -2.22 14.89 -5.28
C SER A 111 -1.93 15.81 -6.46
N LEU A 112 -2.50 15.48 -7.62
CA LEU A 112 -2.31 16.23 -8.86
C LEU A 112 -3.68 16.60 -9.42
N ASP A 113 -3.86 17.88 -9.71
CA ASP A 113 -5.02 18.37 -10.44
C ASP A 113 -4.77 18.20 -11.94
N LEU A 114 -5.53 17.30 -12.57
CA LEU A 114 -5.39 16.97 -13.99
C LEU A 114 -6.71 17.19 -14.72
N VAL A 115 -6.62 17.56 -15.99
CA VAL A 115 -7.77 17.79 -16.87
C VAL A 115 -8.04 16.54 -17.71
N PRO A 116 -9.29 16.04 -17.77
CA PRO A 116 -9.64 14.94 -18.67
C PRO A 116 -9.64 15.42 -20.12
N ILE A 117 -8.80 14.82 -20.97
CA ILE A 117 -8.66 15.17 -22.40
C ILE A 117 -9.18 14.08 -23.34
N GLY A 118 -9.60 12.94 -22.81
CA GLY A 118 -10.17 11.85 -23.60
C GLY A 118 -10.66 10.69 -22.75
N ALA A 119 -11.37 9.74 -23.36
CA ALA A 119 -11.82 8.53 -22.69
C ALA A 119 -11.98 7.36 -23.68
N TRP A 120 -11.95 6.13 -23.16
CA TRP A 120 -12.23 4.91 -23.93
C TRP A 120 -13.57 4.29 -23.52
N TYR A 121 -14.16 3.51 -24.42
CA TYR A 121 -15.33 2.69 -24.09
C TYR A 121 -14.93 1.59 -23.11
N GLY A 122 -15.65 1.54 -21.98
CA GLY A 122 -15.45 0.52 -20.97
C GLY A 122 -15.86 -0.86 -21.45
N ASN A 123 -15.16 -1.89 -20.97
CA ASN A 123 -15.44 -3.28 -21.25
C ASN A 123 -15.90 -4.03 -19.98
N GLY A 124 -16.58 -5.16 -20.15
CA GLY A 124 -16.99 -6.05 -19.04
C GLY A 124 -17.96 -5.37 -18.07
N ARG A 125 -17.60 -5.28 -16.78
CA ARG A 125 -18.43 -4.61 -15.75
C ARG A 125 -18.70 -3.14 -16.09
N LYS A 126 -17.80 -2.49 -16.82
CA LYS A 126 -17.94 -1.09 -17.23
C LYS A 126 -18.46 -0.94 -18.66
N ALA A 127 -19.02 -2.01 -19.23
CA ALA A 127 -19.67 -1.94 -20.54
C ALA A 127 -20.86 -0.96 -20.47
N GLY A 128 -20.79 0.10 -21.28
CA GLY A 128 -21.79 1.18 -21.31
C GLY A 128 -21.32 2.51 -20.69
N TRP A 129 -20.16 2.55 -20.05
CA TRP A 129 -19.58 3.79 -19.50
C TRP A 129 -18.22 4.10 -20.12
N TYR A 130 -17.84 5.37 -20.13
CA TYR A 130 -16.48 5.78 -20.49
C TYR A 130 -15.50 5.42 -19.36
N SER A 131 -14.54 4.54 -19.64
CA SER A 131 -13.44 4.16 -18.75
C SER A 131 -12.38 3.35 -19.52
N PRO A 132 -11.07 3.64 -19.39
CA PRO A 132 -10.45 4.72 -18.61
C PRO A 132 -10.63 6.12 -19.18
N PHE A 133 -10.34 7.13 -18.36
CA PHE A 133 -10.14 8.53 -18.78
C PHE A 133 -8.65 8.82 -18.98
N LEU A 134 -8.31 9.60 -20.01
CA LEU A 134 -6.98 10.15 -20.24
C LEU A 134 -6.89 11.51 -19.56
N MET A 135 -5.96 11.65 -18.62
CA MET A 135 -5.75 12.88 -17.86
C MET A 135 -4.48 13.58 -18.34
N ALA A 136 -4.51 14.91 -18.39
CA ALA A 136 -3.41 15.76 -18.82
C ALA A 136 -3.15 16.92 -17.85
N CYS A 137 -1.90 17.39 -17.82
CA CYS A 137 -1.51 18.60 -17.12
C CYS A 137 -1.32 19.73 -18.14
N TYR A 138 -1.67 20.96 -17.75
CA TYR A 138 -1.50 22.15 -18.58
C TYR A 138 -0.09 22.71 -18.42
N ASN A 139 0.65 22.86 -19.53
CA ASN A 139 1.98 23.48 -19.53
C ASN A 139 1.89 24.93 -20.01
N ALA A 140 1.99 25.89 -19.08
CA ALA A 140 1.88 27.31 -19.37
C ALA A 140 2.98 27.87 -20.29
N SER A 141 4.13 27.20 -20.44
CA SER A 141 5.22 27.66 -21.31
C SER A 141 5.00 27.30 -22.79
N THR A 142 4.25 26.23 -23.05
CA THR A 142 3.95 25.75 -24.42
C THR A 142 2.50 25.97 -24.80
N GLU A 143 1.65 26.35 -23.84
CA GLU A 143 0.19 26.47 -23.99
C GLU A 143 -0.49 25.18 -24.45
N GLU A 144 0.11 24.02 -24.12
CA GLU A 144 -0.35 22.69 -24.53
C GLU A 144 -0.71 21.80 -23.33
N TYR A 145 -1.66 20.88 -23.56
CA TYR A 145 -2.01 19.83 -22.61
C TYR A 145 -1.14 18.59 -22.83
N GLN A 146 -0.40 18.18 -21.80
CA GLN A 146 0.46 17.01 -21.85
C GLN A 146 -0.19 15.84 -21.13
N SER A 147 -0.40 14.73 -21.83
CA SER A 147 -0.99 13.52 -21.25
C SER A 147 -0.09 12.91 -20.17
N VAL A 148 -0.66 12.63 -18.99
CA VAL A 148 0.09 12.11 -17.84
C VAL A 148 -0.26 10.65 -17.58
N CYS A 149 -1.54 10.35 -17.34
CA CYS A 149 -1.95 9.02 -16.90
C CYS A 149 -3.37 8.67 -17.38
N ARG A 150 -3.69 7.38 -17.25
CA ARG A 150 -5.04 6.86 -17.47
C ARG A 150 -5.66 6.54 -16.12
N VAL A 151 -6.83 7.10 -15.85
CA VAL A 151 -7.57 6.86 -14.61
C VAL A 151 -8.68 5.86 -14.87
N MET A 152 -8.56 4.69 -14.25
CA MET A 152 -9.52 3.58 -14.38
C MET A 152 -10.50 3.47 -13.21
N SER A 153 -10.14 3.94 -12.02
CA SER A 153 -10.91 3.76 -10.78
C SER A 153 -10.76 4.97 -9.87
N GLY A 154 -11.63 5.09 -8.86
CA GLY A 154 -11.62 6.21 -7.90
C GLY A 154 -12.81 7.17 -8.06
N PHE A 155 -13.64 6.99 -9.10
CA PHE A 155 -14.88 7.74 -9.28
C PHE A 155 -16.08 7.00 -8.66
N SER A 156 -17.08 7.76 -8.23
CA SER A 156 -18.35 7.23 -7.77
C SER A 156 -19.19 6.66 -8.92
N ASP A 157 -20.10 5.74 -8.60
CA ASP A 157 -21.03 5.17 -9.59
C ASP A 157 -21.95 6.26 -10.20
N SER A 158 -22.27 7.30 -9.44
CA SER A 158 -23.01 8.47 -9.95
C SER A 158 -22.27 9.19 -11.07
N PHE A 159 -20.95 9.37 -10.93
CA PHE A 159 -20.11 10.00 -11.94
C PHE A 159 -20.12 9.18 -13.24
N TYR A 160 -19.95 7.85 -13.16
CA TYR A 160 -19.99 6.97 -14.33
C TYR A 160 -21.34 6.98 -15.05
N THR A 161 -22.43 7.17 -14.31
CA THR A 161 -23.78 7.23 -14.88
C THR A 161 -24.00 8.51 -15.68
N GLU A 162 -23.41 9.63 -15.27
CA GLU A 162 -23.48 10.90 -15.99
C GLU A 162 -22.67 10.87 -17.29
N VAL A 163 -21.46 10.28 -17.26
CA VAL A 163 -20.57 10.13 -18.43
C VAL A 163 -20.84 8.84 -19.21
N ARG A 164 -22.13 8.48 -19.37
CA ARG A 164 -22.52 7.27 -20.08
C ARG A 164 -22.27 7.41 -21.59
N CYS A 165 -21.83 6.31 -22.21
CA CYS A 165 -21.78 6.22 -23.67
C CYS A 165 -23.22 6.10 -24.21
N ILE A 166 -23.59 6.94 -25.19
CA ILE A 166 -24.88 6.87 -25.91
C ILE A 166 -24.94 5.59 -26.75
#